data_AF-A0A829HMR8-F1
#
_entry.id   AF-A0A829HMR8-F1
#
_cell.length_a   1.000
_cell.length_b   1.000
_cell.length_c   1.000
_cell.angle_alpha   90.00
_cell.angle_beta   90.00
_cell.angle_gamma   90.00
#
_symmetry.space_group_name_H-M   'P 1'
#
loop_
_entity.id
_entity.type
_entity.pdbx_description
1 polymer ?
#
loop_
_entity_poly.entity_id
_entity_poly.type
_entity_poly.pdbx_seq_one_letter_code
_entity_poly.pdbx_strand_id
1 'polypeptide(L)'
;MYVLSGGNVETEQSNRNRLFDLIMHCPTLYGMLQQLAQLHPTAYLSAGVLRNTVWAHLHGQSFDLNNCDIDVIYHDTTERDHSREKQLQRALALIFPE
;
A
#
# COMPACT_ATOMS: atom_id res chain seq x y z
N MET A 1 -3.19 -16.25 -23.94
CA MET A 1 -3.19 -17.07 -22.70
C MET A 1 -1.84 -16.85 -22.04
N TYR A 2 -1.75 -15.94 -21.07
CA TYR A 2 -0.52 -15.73 -20.31
C TYR A 2 -0.42 -16.88 -19.32
N VAL A 3 0.45 -17.84 -19.62
CA VAL A 3 0.88 -18.85 -18.66
C VAL A 3 1.68 -18.10 -17.61
N LEU A 4 1.15 -18.00 -16.39
CA LEU A 4 1.96 -17.66 -15.22
C LEU A 4 2.85 -18.88 -14.97
N SER A 5 3.92 -19.01 -15.76
CA SER A 5 5.02 -19.90 -15.43
C SER A 5 5.50 -19.46 -14.06
N GLY A 6 5.32 -20.33 -13.06
CA GLY A 6 5.77 -20.08 -11.70
C GLY A 6 7.19 -19.52 -11.75
N GLY A 7 7.35 -18.28 -11.27
CA GLY A 7 8.66 -17.66 -11.21
C GLY A 7 9.57 -18.57 -10.41
N ASN A 8 10.82 -18.78 -10.87
CA ASN A 8 11.78 -19.44 -9.99
C ASN A 8 11.95 -18.58 -8.72
N VAL A 9 12.24 -19.20 -7.59
CA VAL A 9 12.36 -18.52 -6.27
C VAL A 9 13.32 -17.32 -6.34
N GLU A 10 14.36 -17.40 -7.17
CA GLU A 10 15.30 -16.31 -7.40
C GLU A 10 14.66 -15.08 -8.06
N THR A 11 13.77 -15.28 -9.03
CA THR A 11 13.02 -14.21 -9.71
C THR A 11 12.02 -13.56 -8.77
N GLU A 12 11.32 -14.37 -7.96
CA GLU A 12 10.42 -13.84 -6.93
C GLU A 12 11.19 -13.00 -5.90
N GLN A 13 12.33 -13.51 -5.41
CA GLN A 13 13.16 -12.79 -4.46
C GLN A 13 13.74 -11.49 -5.05
N SER A 14 14.17 -11.52 -6.31
CA SER A 14 14.64 -10.33 -7.04
C SER A 14 13.53 -9.29 -7.19
N ASN A 15 12.33 -9.72 -7.58
CA ASN A 15 11.18 -8.82 -7.71
C ASN A 15 10.75 -8.23 -6.37
N ARG A 16 10.81 -9.02 -5.28
CA ARG A 16 10.58 -8.52 -3.92
C ARG A 16 11.58 -7.43 -3.56
N ASN A 17 12.87 -7.64 -3.78
CA ASN A 17 13.90 -6.64 -3.48
C ASN A 17 13.65 -5.34 -4.27
N ARG A 18 13.36 -5.45 -5.58
CA ARG A 18 13.04 -4.30 -6.42
C ARG A 18 11.80 -3.55 -5.96
N LEU A 19 10.77 -4.26 -5.50
CA LEU A 19 9.59 -3.64 -4.90
C LEU A 19 9.93 -2.90 -3.61
N PHE A 20 10.71 -3.51 -2.72
CA PHE A 20 11.18 -2.86 -1.50
C PHE A 20 11.98 -1.60 -1.82
N ASP A 21 12.93 -1.67 -2.74
CA ASP A 21 13.72 -0.53 -3.17
C ASP A 21 12.80 0.57 -3.73
N LEU A 22 11.85 0.22 -4.60
CA LEU A 22 10.91 1.17 -5.18
C LEU A 22 10.09 1.90 -4.10
N ILE A 23 9.60 1.18 -3.10
CA ILE A 23 8.82 1.75 -1.99
C ILE A 23 9.71 2.66 -1.13
N MET A 24 10.91 2.21 -0.76
CA MET A 24 11.84 2.95 0.09
C MET A 24 12.35 4.25 -0.57
N HIS A 25 12.49 4.26 -1.89
CA HIS A 25 12.87 5.44 -2.66
C HIS A 25 11.69 6.36 -3.00
N CYS A 26 10.48 6.03 -2.56
CA CYS A 26 9.30 6.89 -2.70
C CYS A 26 8.93 7.48 -1.32
N PRO A 27 9.37 8.71 -0.99
CA PRO A 27 9.19 9.28 0.35
C PRO A 27 7.73 9.36 0.78
N THR A 28 6.83 9.69 -0.14
CA THR A 28 5.39 9.78 0.12
C THR A 28 4.82 8.42 0.52
N LEU A 29 5.05 7.37 -0.29
CA LEU A 29 4.53 6.04 -0.03
C LEU A 29 5.12 5.45 1.26
N TYR A 30 6.42 5.62 1.47
CA TYR A 30 7.09 5.18 2.68
C TYR A 30 6.54 5.90 3.93
N GLY A 31 6.36 7.22 3.85
CA GLY A 31 5.76 8.00 4.92
C GLY A 31 4.34 7.53 5.27
N MET A 32 3.51 7.26 4.26
CA MET A 32 2.16 6.72 4.46
C MET A 32 2.19 5.36 5.19
N LEU A 33 3.07 4.45 4.78
CA LEU A 33 3.25 3.15 5.43
C LEU A 33 3.69 3.30 6.89
N GLN A 34 4.62 4.22 7.18
CA GLN A 34 5.07 4.48 8.54
C GLN A 34 3.95 5.04 9.44
N GLN A 35 3.18 6.01 8.94
CA GLN A 35 2.06 6.60 9.67
C GLN A 35 0.96 5.55 9.93
N LEU A 36 0.62 4.74 8.92
CA LEU A 36 -0.37 3.67 9.09
C LEU A 36 0.08 2.63 10.12
N ALA A 37 1.36 2.23 10.08
CA ALA A 37 1.91 1.27 11.04
C ALA A 37 1.87 1.79 12.49
N GLN A 38 2.06 3.11 12.68
CA GLN A 38 1.91 3.75 14.00
C GLN A 38 0.44 3.83 14.44
N LEU A 39 -0.47 4.09 13.51
CA LEU A 39 -1.89 4.24 13.80
C LEU A 39 -2.57 2.89 14.11
N HIS A 40 -2.29 1.87 13.30
CA HIS A 40 -2.90 0.55 13.44
C HIS A 40 -1.97 -0.55 12.89
N PRO A 41 -1.31 -1.36 13.75
CA PRO A 41 -0.23 -2.25 13.33
C PRO A 41 -0.68 -3.42 12.45
N THR A 42 -1.99 -3.71 12.39
CA THR A 42 -2.56 -4.76 11.52
C THR A 42 -3.34 -4.18 10.33
N ALA A 43 -3.23 -2.87 10.09
CA ALA A 43 -3.76 -2.23 8.89
C ALA A 43 -2.69 -2.15 7.80
N TYR A 44 -3.12 -2.29 6.54
CA TYR A 44 -2.25 -2.30 5.37
C TYR A 44 -2.82 -1.40 4.28
N LEU A 45 -1.94 -0.76 3.51
CA LEU A 45 -2.34 -0.16 2.25
C LEU A 45 -2.77 -1.27 1.28
N SER A 46 -3.87 -1.06 0.55
CA SER A 46 -4.33 -2.03 -0.43
C SER A 46 -3.36 -2.16 -1.60
N ALA A 47 -3.51 -3.25 -2.37
CA ALA A 47 -2.67 -3.49 -3.53
C ALA A 47 -2.80 -2.43 -4.63
N GLY A 48 -3.83 -1.56 -4.60
CA GLY A 48 -4.06 -0.53 -5.62
C GLY A 48 -2.91 0.46 -5.73
N VAL A 49 -2.50 1.04 -4.60
CA VAL A 49 -1.39 2.02 -4.56
C VAL A 49 -0.06 1.39 -4.96
N LEU A 50 0.19 0.16 -4.50
CA LEU A 50 1.42 -0.58 -4.82
C LEU A 50 1.48 -0.95 -6.30
N ARG A 51 0.38 -1.48 -6.85
CA ARG A 51 0.26 -1.83 -8.27
C ARG A 51 0.48 -0.60 -9.15
N ASN A 52 -0.16 0.52 -8.83
CA ASN A 52 -0.03 1.75 -9.62
C ASN A 52 1.41 2.30 -9.56
N THR A 53 2.05 2.24 -8.38
CA THR A 53 3.46 2.63 -8.21
C THR A 53 4.39 1.76 -9.06
N VAL A 54 4.21 0.43 -9.03
CA VAL A 54 4.98 -0.51 -9.86
C VAL A 54 4.73 -0.27 -11.34
N TRP A 55 3.48 -0.08 -11.74
CA TRP A 55 3.11 0.16 -13.13
C TRP A 55 3.77 1.43 -13.68
N ALA A 56 3.69 2.52 -12.93
CA ALA A 56 4.29 3.80 -13.30
C ALA A 56 5.81 3.68 -13.45
N HIS A 57 6.47 3.02 -12.49
CA HIS A 57 7.91 2.75 -12.55
C HIS A 57 8.31 1.94 -13.79
N LEU A 58 7.57 0.86 -14.10
CA LEU A 58 7.88 0.01 -15.25
C LEU A 58 7.66 0.69 -16.62
N HIS A 59 6.80 1.71 -16.67
CA HIS A 59 6.47 2.42 -17.91
C HIS A 59 7.08 3.83 -18.01
N GLY A 60 7.93 4.21 -17.05
CA GLY A 60 8.53 5.55 -17.01
C GLY A 60 7.51 6.67 -16.82
N GLN A 61 6.36 6.39 -16.22
CA GLN A 61 5.32 7.37 -15.90
C GLN A 61 5.47 7.83 -14.45
N SER A 62 4.96 9.02 -14.14
CA SER A 62 4.76 9.46 -12.76
C SER A 62 3.42 8.95 -12.22
N PHE A 63 3.39 8.60 -10.94
CA PHE A 63 2.16 8.33 -10.21
C PHE A 63 2.03 9.35 -9.09
N ASP A 64 0.99 10.18 -9.15
CA ASP A 64 0.72 11.19 -8.13
C ASP A 64 -0.02 10.54 -6.95
N LEU A 65 0.74 10.21 -5.91
CA LEU A 65 0.23 9.64 -4.68
C LEU A 65 -0.58 10.62 -3.83
N ASN A 66 -0.46 11.92 -4.07
CA ASN A 66 -1.18 12.92 -3.30
C ASN A 66 -2.61 13.11 -3.80
N ASN A 67 -2.88 12.77 -5.06
CA ASN A 67 -4.18 12.92 -5.71
C ASN A 67 -4.76 11.57 -6.15
N CYS A 68 -4.59 10.53 -5.32
CA CYS A 68 -5.19 9.23 -5.58
C CYS A 68 -5.95 8.71 -4.36
N ASP A 69 -7.02 7.98 -4.62
CA ASP A 69 -7.72 7.22 -3.58
C ASP A 69 -6.84 6.06 -3.10
N ILE A 70 -6.62 6.00 -1.79
CA ILE A 70 -5.81 4.96 -1.14
C ILE A 70 -6.71 4.17 -0.20
N ASP A 71 -6.99 2.91 -0.56
CA ASP A 71 -7.73 2.04 0.34
C ASP A 71 -6.80 1.49 1.44
N VAL A 72 -7.32 1.48 2.67
CA VAL A 72 -6.69 0.83 3.82
C VAL A 72 -7.53 -0.37 4.22
N ILE A 73 -6.89 -1.53 4.33
CA ILE A 73 -7.52 -2.75 4.81
C ILE A 73 -7.00 -3.09 6.20
N TYR A 74 -7.88 -3.58 7.07
CA TYR A 74 -7.49 -4.14 8.35
C TYR A 74 -8.39 -5.35 8.64
N HIS A 75 -7.99 -6.15 9.62
CA HIS A 75 -8.75 -7.30 10.06
C HIS A 75 -8.94 -7.25 11.58
N ASP A 76 -10.19 -7.25 12.01
CA ASP A 76 -10.59 -7.32 13.41
C ASP A 76 -11.74 -8.33 13.54
N THR A 77 -11.50 -9.46 14.19
CA THR A 77 -12.51 -10.51 14.39
C THR A 77 -13.49 -10.20 15.51
N THR A 78 -13.22 -9.16 16.29
CA THR A 78 -14.03 -8.76 17.45
C THR A 78 -15.01 -7.65 17.12
N GLU A 79 -14.77 -6.94 16.02
CA GLU A 79 -15.64 -5.89 15.52
C GLU A 79 -16.95 -6.44 14.95
N ARG A 80 -18.07 -5.81 15.30
CA ARG A 80 -19.42 -6.22 14.86
C ARG A 80 -20.26 -5.08 14.29
N ASP A 81 -19.87 -3.83 14.52
CA ASP A 81 -20.68 -2.63 14.30
C ASP A 81 -19.96 -1.52 13.51
N HIS A 82 -18.83 -1.84 12.87
CA HIS A 82 -18.01 -0.90 12.08
C HIS A 82 -17.51 0.33 12.88
N SER A 83 -17.48 0.24 14.21
CA SER A 83 -17.01 1.34 15.07
C SER A 83 -15.50 1.58 14.91
N ARG A 84 -14.71 0.51 14.77
CA ARG A 84 -13.26 0.56 14.56
C ARG A 84 -12.96 1.14 13.18
N GLU A 85 -13.73 0.74 12.16
CA GLU A 85 -13.63 1.26 10.79
C GLU A 85 -13.74 2.79 10.79
N LYS A 86 -14.82 3.30 11.39
CA LYS A 86 -15.10 4.74 11.46
C LYS A 86 -14.05 5.50 12.26
N GLN A 87 -13.53 4.92 13.34
CA GLN A 87 -12.44 5.51 14.11
C GLN A 87 -11.17 5.62 13.27
N LEU A 88 -10.81 4.55 12.56
CA LEU A 88 -9.64 4.51 11.70
C LEU A 88 -9.75 5.51 10.55
N GLN A 89 -10.92 5.55 9.89
CA GLN A 89 -11.18 6.52 8.81
C GLN A 89 -11.05 7.97 9.30
N ARG A 90 -11.61 8.30 10.46
CA ARG A 90 -11.47 9.65 11.05
C ARG A 90 -10.02 9.98 11.40
N ALA A 91 -9.29 9.03 11.97
CA ALA A 91 -7.89 9.25 12.32
C ALA A 91 -7.02 9.45 11.05
N LEU A 92 -7.27 8.67 9.99
CA LEU A 92 -6.60 8.83 8.72
C LEU A 92 -6.90 10.19 8.08
N ALA A 93 -8.15 10.66 8.12
CA ALA A 93 -8.54 11.98 7.60
C ALA A 93 -7.87 13.16 8.35
N LEU A 94 -7.45 12.96 9.61
CA LEU A 94 -6.68 13.96 10.36
C LEU A 94 -5.19 13.96 9.98
N ILE A 95 -4.64 12.80 9.61
CA ILE A 95 -3.22 12.66 9.24
C ILE A 95 -3.00 13.05 7.77
N PHE A 96 -3.96 12.73 6.91
CA PHE A 96 -3.93 12.97 5.47
C PHE A 96 -5.14 13.84 5.07
N PRO A 97 -5.07 15.18 5.31
CA PRO A 97 -6.10 16.10 4.85
C PRO A 97 -6.06 16.24 3.32
N GLU A 98 -7.22 16.50 2.71
CA GLU A 98 -7.36 16.84 1.27
C GLU A 98 -6.51 18.05 0.86
#